data_AF-A0A6J4JTE8-F1
#
_entry.id   AF-A0A6J4JTE8-F1
#
_cell.length_a   1.000
_cell.length_b   1.000
_cell.length_c   1.000
_cell.angle_alpha   90.00
_cell.angle_beta   90.00
_cell.angle_gamma   90.00
#
_symmetry.space_group_name_H-M   'P 1'
#
loop_
_entity.id
_entity.type
_entity.pdbx_description
1 polymer ?
#
loop_
_entity_poly.entity_id
_entity_poly.type
_entity_poly.pdbx_seq_one_letter_code
_entity_poly.pdbx_strand_id
1 'polypeptide(L)' 'MQVKGFADQTGNAAYNLSLSRKRAEEIRKYLVTSLGVAPERVIVNYFGQAQATDARQNPHDRRVELELYSTEK' A
#
# COMPACT_ATOMS: atom_id res chain seq x y z
N MET A 1 -10.79 -3.31 6.39
CA MET A 1 -9.91 -3.64 5.25
C MET A 1 -8.55 -3.01 5.48
N GLN A 2 -7.51 -3.58 4.86
CA GLN A 2 -6.17 -3.02 4.87
C GLN A 2 -5.72 -2.67 3.46
N VAL A 3 -5.03 -1.53 3.33
CA VAL A 3 -4.35 -1.08 2.11
C VAL A 3 -2.87 -1.05 2.42
N LYS A 4 -2.08 -1.87 1.73
CA LYS A 4 -0.64 -2.06 1.99
C LYS A 4 0.17 -1.54 0.82
N GLY A 5 1.05 -0.56 1.04
CA GLY A 5 1.92 0.01 0.02
C GLY A 5 3.32 -0.61 0.01
N PHE A 6 3.86 -0.85 -1.19
CA PHE A 6 5.20 -1.40 -1.42
C PHE A 6 5.99 -0.60 -2.47
N ALA A 7 7.31 -0.72 -2.40
CA ALA A 7 8.25 -0.17 -3.35
C ALA A 7 9.34 -1.22 -3.68
N ASP A 8 9.97 -1.09 -4.85
CA ASP A 8 11.16 -1.89 -5.18
C ASP A 8 12.41 -1.34 -4.47
N GLN A 9 13.57 -1.95 -4.71
CA GLN A 9 14.83 -1.54 -4.07
C GLN A 9 15.47 -0.28 -4.69
N THR A 10 14.79 0.40 -5.61
CA THR A 10 15.34 1.60 -6.26
C THR A 10 15.23 2.80 -5.32
N GLY A 11 16.37 3.33 -4.89
CA GLY A 11 16.42 4.48 -3.97
C GLY A 11 16.79 4.07 -2.56
N ASN A 12 16.67 5.00 -1.62
CA ASN A 12 16.96 4.73 -0.21
C ASN A 12 15.70 4.31 0.56
N ALA A 13 15.91 3.65 1.71
CA ALA A 13 14.82 3.11 2.51
C ALA A 13 13.80 4.17 2.96
N ALA A 14 14.25 5.35 3.38
CA ALA A 14 13.36 6.44 3.83
C ALA A 14 12.48 6.97 2.68
N TYR A 15 13.07 7.12 1.49
CA TYR A 15 12.35 7.49 0.28
C TYR A 15 11.30 6.43 -0.08
N ASN A 16 11.68 5.15 -0.09
CA ASN A 16 10.78 4.06 -0.44
C ASN A 16 9.64 3.89 0.57
N LEU A 17 9.91 4.12 1.86
CA LEU A 17 8.87 4.14 2.89
C LEU A 17 7.87 5.28 2.65
N SER A 18 8.34 6.49 2.38
CA SER A 18 7.48 7.64 2.04
C SER A 18 6.69 7.41 0.75
N LEU A 19 7.32 6.84 -0.28
CA LEU A 19 6.69 6.55 -1.57
C LEU A 19 5.57 5.51 -1.43
N SER A 20 5.84 4.40 -0.74
CA SER A 20 4.85 3.36 -0.49
C SER A 20 3.66 3.87 0.34
N ARG A 21 3.91 4.74 1.33
CA ARG A 21 2.87 5.44 2.10
C ARG A 21 1.96 6.27 1.21
N LYS A 22 2.54 7.16 0.39
CA LYS A 22 1.77 8.04 -0.51
C LYS A 22 0.88 7.24 -1.45
N ARG A 23 1.38 6.14 -2.02
CA ARG A 23 0.61 5.25 -2.89
C ARG A 23 -0.59 4.64 -2.16
N ALA A 24 -0.38 4.14 -0.95
CA ALA A 24 -1.46 3.54 -0.15
C ALA A 24 -2.50 4.59 0.31
N GLU A 25 -2.04 5.80 0.63
CA GLU A 25 -2.92 6.93 0.98
C GLU A 25 -3.79 7.39 -0.19
N GLU A 26 -3.26 7.43 -1.42
CA GLU A 26 -4.05 7.75 -2.62
C GLU A 26 -5.15 6.70 -2.89
N ILE A 27 -4.84 5.42 -2.69
CA ILE A 27 -5.86 4.36 -2.79
C ILE A 27 -6.92 4.53 -1.70
N ARG A 28 -6.53 4.78 -0.44
CA ARG A 28 -7.51 5.09 0.64
C ARG A 28 -8.38 6.28 0.26
N LYS A 29 -7.79 7.35 -0.28
CA LYS A 29 -8.53 8.54 -0.71
C LYS A 29 -9.57 8.16 -1.75
N TYR A 30 -9.18 7.42 -2.79
CA TYR A 30 -10.10 6.94 -3.82
C TYR A 30 -11.24 6.08 -3.25
N LEU A 31 -10.95 5.13 -2.35
CA LEU A 31 -11.98 4.31 -1.70
C LEU A 31 -13.00 5.14 -0.93
N VAL A 32 -12.53 6.17 -0.21
CA VAL A 32 -13.40 7.05 0.59
C VAL A 32 -14.20 7.99 -0.31
N THR A 33 -13.54 8.73 -1.21
CA THR A 33 -14.17 9.82 -1.96
C THR A 33 -14.97 9.34 -3.15
N SER A 34 -14.57 8.24 -3.77
CA SER A 34 -15.16 7.78 -5.03
C SER A 34 -16.04 6.55 -4.85
N LEU A 35 -15.72 5.67 -3.88
CA LEU A 35 -16.50 4.45 -3.62
C LEU A 35 -17.35 4.52 -2.35
N GLY A 36 -17.26 5.61 -1.57
CA GLY A 36 -18.08 5.82 -0.37
C GLY A 36 -17.75 4.87 0.78
N VAL A 37 -16.54 4.28 0.81
CA VAL A 37 -16.10 3.45 1.93
C VAL A 37 -15.87 4.35 3.15
N ALA A 38 -16.49 4.01 4.29
CA ALA A 38 -16.27 4.72 5.54
C ALA A 38 -14.75 4.75 5.90
N PRO A 39 -14.15 5.93 6.16
CA PRO A 39 -12.71 6.07 6.41
C PRO A 39 -12.17 5.17 7.51
N GLU A 40 -12.98 4.91 8.54
CA GLU A 40 -12.65 4.11 9.71
C GLU A 40 -12.49 2.62 9.36
N ARG A 41 -13.06 2.18 8.23
CA ARG A 41 -12.93 0.80 7.75
C ARG A 41 -11.63 0.56 6.99
N VAL A 42 -10.88 1.61 6.64
CA VAL A 42 -9.67 1.54 5.80
C VAL A 42 -8.42 1.82 6.64
N ILE A 43 -7.66 0.76 6.92
CA ILE A 43 -6.37 0.88 7.60
C ILE A 43 -5.27 0.94 6.53
N VAL A 44 -4.37 1.93 6.62
CA VAL A 44 -3.25 2.10 5.69
C VAL A 44 -1.97 1.63 6.35
N ASN A 45 -1.30 0.69 5.71
CA ASN A 45 0.03 0.20 6.08
C ASN A 45 0.99 0.40 4.90
N TYR A 46 2.28 0.53 5.19
CA TYR A 46 3.29 0.75 4.16
C TYR A 46 4.64 0.22 4.62
N PHE A 47 5.34 -0.45 3.72
CA PHE A 47 6.54 -1.22 4.05
C PHE A 47 7.79 -0.77 3.28
N GLY A 48 7.64 0.20 2.36
CA GLY A 48 8.71 0.59 1.45
C GLY A 48 9.25 -0.62 0.70
N GLN A 49 10.58 -0.78 0.75
CA GLN A 49 11.30 -1.87 0.09
C GLN A 49 11.51 -3.11 0.97
N ALA A 50 10.92 -3.17 2.18
CA ALA A 50 11.19 -4.24 3.14
C ALA A 50 10.72 -5.63 2.67
N GLN A 51 9.80 -5.69 1.70
CA GLN A 51 9.31 -6.92 1.08
C GLN A 51 9.65 -7.02 -0.41
N ALA A 52 10.59 -6.18 -0.89
CA ALA A 52 11.06 -6.28 -2.26
C ALA A 52 11.92 -7.54 -2.42
N THR A 53 11.85 -8.18 -3.59
CA THR A 53 12.72 -9.31 -3.92
C THR A 53 14.15 -8.82 -4.17
N ASP A 54 15.12 -9.75 -4.24
CA ASP A 54 16.54 -9.41 -4.49
C ASP A 54 16.79 -8.76 -5.86
N ALA A 55 15.81 -8.84 -6.78
CA ALA A 55 15.87 -8.13 -8.04
C ALA A 55 15.64 -6.63 -7.84
N ARG A 56 16.73 -5.85 -7.91
CA ARG A 56 16.76 -4.40 -7.64
C ARG A 56 15.63 -3.59 -8.28
N GLN A 57 15.19 -3.96 -9.47
CA GLN A 57 14.14 -3.26 -10.24
C GLN A 57 12.99 -4.18 -10.65
N ASN A 58 12.49 -4.98 -9.71
CA ASN A 58 11.33 -5.82 -9.98
C ASN A 58 10.02 -4.98 -10.05
N PRO A 59 9.34 -4.90 -11.21
CA PRO A 59 8.09 -4.15 -11.33
C PRO A 59 6.98 -4.63 -10.42
N HIS A 60 6.98 -5.93 -10.07
CA HIS A 60 5.98 -6.53 -9.18
C HIS A 60 6.09 -6.04 -7.73
N ASP A 61 7.21 -5.44 -7.34
CA ASP A 61 7.39 -4.86 -6.00
C ASP A 61 6.82 -3.44 -5.90
N ARG A 62 6.56 -2.77 -7.04
CA ARG A 62 5.89 -1.49 -7.09
C ARG A 62 4.38 -1.65 -7.10
N ARG A 63 3.80 -2.06 -5.97
CA ARG A 63 2.37 -2.38 -5.87
C ARG A 63 1.69 -1.82 -4.62
N VAL A 64 0.36 -1.87 -4.63
CA VAL A 64 -0.50 -1.70 -3.46
C VAL A 64 -1.41 -2.92 -3.38
N GLU A 65 -1.51 -3.52 -2.21
CA GLU A 65 -2.38 -4.67 -1.95
C GLU A 65 -3.60 -4.22 -1.13
N LEU A 66 -4.78 -4.75 -1.46
CA LEU A 66 -5.99 -4.58 -0.66
C LEU A 66 -6.39 -5.92 -0.04
N GLU A 67 -6.51 -5.94 1.28
CA GLU A 67 -7.02 -7.08 2.03
C GLU A 67 -8.38 -6.75 2.65
N LEU A 68 -9.39 -7.48 2.21
CA LEU A 68 -10.75 -7.36 2.70
C LEU A 68 -10.99 -8.41 3.79
N TYR A 69 -11.49 -7.97 4.93
CA TYR A 69 -11.90 -8.85 6.02
C TYR A 69 -13.41 -8.77 6.11
N SER A 70 -14.07 -9.91 5.95
CA SER A 70 -15.50 -10.07 6.21
C SER A 70 -15.64 -11.01 7.39
N THR A 71 -16.47 -10.64 8.36
CA THR A 71 -16.94 -11.59 9.35
C THR A 71 -18.15 -12.27 8.74
N GLU A 72 -18.02 -13.53 8.31
CA GLU A 72 -19.18 -14.35 8.01
C GLU A 72 -19.97 -14.56 9.32
N LYS A 73 -21.28 -14.34 9.27
CA LYS A 73 -22.21 -14.60 10.38
C LYS A 73 -22.80 -15.99 10.25
#